data_AF-A0A2K0TFY5-F1
#
_entry.id   AF-A0A2K0TFY5-F1
#
_cell.length_a   1.000
_cell.length_b   1.000
_cell.length_c   1.000
_cell.angle_alpha   90.00
_cell.angle_beta   90.00
_cell.angle_gamma   90.00
#
_symmetry.space_group_name_H-M   'P 1'
#
loop_
_entity.id
_entity.type
_entity.pdbx_description
1 polymer ?
#
loop_
_entity_poly.entity_id
_entity_poly.type
_entity_poly.pdbx_seq_one_letter_code
_entity_poly.pdbx_strand_id
1 'polypeptide(L)'
;MIDAYFRIYHLSYPIVHEPTFRAQYSEVIRRPNGGSWYILAYVMAALGVYTTATDLNNLDLDLFQHTKSLLTFDILEVGSLTMVQALTLISNYQQKRDKPNSAYSYSGLAARMAMALGLHKDFQGWKIPPLSMEIRRRVWWTLSIFDIGATITFGRPQVCPFDGVDISLPMNVHDKVTLSQIL
;
A
#
# COMPACT_ATOMS: atom_id res chain seq x y z
N MET A 1 -0.66 -15.86 -7.35
CA MET A 1 -0.20 -14.45 -7.43
C MET A 1 -0.78 -13.64 -6.29
N ILE A 2 -2.07 -13.24 -6.33
CA ILE A 2 -2.72 -12.52 -5.21
C ILE A 2 -2.72 -13.35 -3.91
N ASP A 3 -2.99 -14.65 -4.00
CA ASP A 3 -2.95 -15.51 -2.81
C ASP A 3 -1.55 -15.59 -2.17
N ALA A 4 -0.51 -15.64 -3.00
CA ALA A 4 0.88 -15.64 -2.55
C ALA A 4 1.25 -14.33 -1.85
N TYR A 5 0.76 -13.19 -2.34
CA TYR A 5 0.92 -11.90 -1.67
C TYR A 5 0.35 -11.94 -0.25
N PHE A 6 -0.89 -12.40 -0.09
CA PHE A 6 -1.54 -12.44 1.23
C PHE A 6 -0.90 -13.46 2.18
N ARG A 7 -0.42 -14.60 1.65
CA ARG A 7 0.23 -15.63 2.48
C ARG A 7 1.63 -15.28 2.94
N ILE A 8 2.37 -14.44 2.22
CA ILE A 8 3.80 -14.21 2.48
C ILE A 8 4.07 -12.74 2.77
N TYR A 9 3.79 -11.86 1.81
CA TYR A 9 4.19 -10.46 1.91
C TYR A 9 3.32 -9.66 2.88
N HIS A 10 2.01 -9.89 2.84
CA HIS A 10 1.03 -9.19 3.68
C HIS A 10 1.24 -9.44 5.18
N LEU A 11 1.78 -10.60 5.56
CA LEU A 11 2.08 -10.92 6.96
C LEU A 11 3.10 -9.94 7.58
N SER A 12 4.07 -9.48 6.79
CA SER A 12 5.05 -8.50 7.24
C SER A 12 4.53 -7.07 7.12
N TYR A 13 3.70 -6.78 6.12
CA TYR A 13 3.26 -5.43 5.79
C TYR A 13 1.75 -5.41 5.49
N PRO A 14 0.89 -5.40 6.54
CA PRO A 14 -0.55 -5.59 6.40
C PRO A 14 -1.28 -4.32 5.92
N ILE A 15 -0.86 -3.80 4.76
CA ILE A 15 -1.31 -2.48 4.27
C ILE A 15 -2.72 -2.51 3.66
N VAL A 16 -3.20 -3.69 3.24
CA VAL A 16 -4.50 -3.92 2.59
C VAL A 16 -5.34 -4.86 3.44
N HIS A 17 -6.58 -4.50 3.79
CA HIS A 17 -7.49 -5.43 4.48
C HIS A 17 -7.89 -6.59 3.56
N GLU A 18 -7.42 -7.80 3.87
CA GLU A 18 -7.55 -8.97 2.99
C GLU A 18 -9.01 -9.34 2.67
N PRO A 19 -9.93 -9.43 3.65
CA PRO A 19 -11.32 -9.80 3.37
C PRO A 19 -12.00 -8.83 2.39
N THR A 20 -11.80 -7.53 2.58
CA THR A 20 -12.37 -6.50 1.69
C THR A 20 -11.78 -6.60 0.29
N PHE A 21 -10.46 -6.72 0.18
CA PHE A 21 -9.81 -6.82 -1.13
C PHE A 21 -10.26 -8.07 -1.89
N ARG A 22 -10.32 -9.23 -1.21
CA ARG A 22 -10.77 -10.48 -1.85
C ARG A 22 -12.21 -10.40 -2.31
N ALA A 23 -13.10 -9.82 -1.51
CA ALA A 23 -14.50 -9.62 -1.91
C ALA A 23 -14.63 -8.66 -3.11
N GLN A 24 -13.77 -7.64 -3.21
CA GLN A 24 -13.69 -6.75 -4.39
C GLN A 24 -13.11 -7.46 -5.61
N TYR A 25 -12.13 -8.34 -5.39
CA TYR A 25 -11.46 -9.11 -6.43
C TYR A 25 -12.43 -10.13 -7.05
N SER A 26 -13.20 -10.83 -6.23
CA SER A 26 -14.24 -11.77 -6.64
C SER A 26 -15.58 -11.11 -7.01
N GLU A 27 -15.64 -9.78 -7.07
CA GLU A 27 -16.81 -8.99 -7.46
C GLU A 27 -18.06 -9.22 -6.58
N VAL A 28 -17.86 -9.70 -5.36
CA VAL A 28 -18.92 -9.83 -4.33
C VAL A 28 -19.31 -8.46 -3.80
N ILE A 29 -18.34 -7.55 -3.69
CA ILE A 29 -18.59 -6.14 -3.38
C ILE A 29 -18.02 -5.24 -4.47
N ARG A 30 -18.58 -4.04 -4.59
CA ARG A 30 -18.15 -3.05 -5.58
C ARG A 30 -16.69 -2.64 -5.33
N ARG A 31 -15.88 -2.69 -6.39
CA ARG A 31 -14.52 -2.12 -6.39
C ARG A 31 -14.58 -0.60 -6.20
N PRO A 32 -13.59 0.02 -5.53
CA PRO A 32 -13.49 1.47 -5.49
C PRO A 32 -13.49 2.03 -6.92
N ASN A 33 -14.15 3.17 -7.12
CA ASN A 33 -14.18 3.80 -8.44
C ASN A 33 -12.77 4.28 -8.83
N GLY A 34 -12.43 4.17 -10.12
CA GLY A 34 -11.16 4.65 -10.68
C GLY A 34 -10.12 3.56 -10.93
N GLY A 35 -8.98 3.96 -11.51
CA GLY A 35 -7.90 3.05 -11.92
C GLY A 35 -6.99 2.56 -10.79
N SER A 36 -7.04 3.19 -9.61
CA SER A 36 -6.11 2.92 -8.51
C SER A 36 -6.21 1.50 -7.95
N TRP A 37 -7.41 0.92 -7.95
CA TRP A 37 -7.62 -0.45 -7.49
C TRP A 37 -6.91 -1.47 -8.39
N TYR A 38 -6.92 -1.26 -9.70
CA TYR A 38 -6.22 -2.14 -10.65
C TYR A 38 -4.71 -2.04 -10.46
N ILE A 39 -4.18 -0.82 -10.30
CA ILE A 39 -2.75 -0.59 -10.01
C ILE A 39 -2.34 -1.33 -8.74
N LEU A 40 -3.15 -1.21 -7.67
CA LEU A 40 -2.93 -1.93 -6.42
C LEU A 40 -2.93 -3.46 -6.65
N ALA A 41 -3.91 -3.99 -7.38
CA ALA A 41 -4.01 -5.41 -7.66
C ALA A 41 -2.81 -5.94 -8.46
N TYR A 42 -2.37 -5.23 -9.50
CA TYR A 42 -1.22 -5.63 -10.31
C TYR A 42 0.10 -5.59 -9.52
N VAL A 43 0.35 -4.56 -8.69
CA VAL A 43 1.56 -4.53 -7.86
C VAL A 43 1.53 -5.60 -6.77
N MET A 44 0.37 -5.88 -6.17
CA MET A 44 0.21 -7.00 -5.23
C MET A 44 0.51 -8.33 -5.92
N ALA A 45 0.00 -8.53 -7.14
CA ALA A 45 0.28 -9.73 -7.93
C ALA A 45 1.78 -9.86 -8.26
N ALA A 46 2.45 -8.77 -8.66
CA ALA A 46 3.88 -8.73 -8.91
C ALA A 46 4.69 -9.10 -7.66
N LEU A 47 4.38 -8.49 -6.51
CA LEU A 47 5.01 -8.84 -5.23
C LEU A 47 4.77 -10.30 -4.85
N GLY A 48 3.56 -10.81 -5.04
CA GLY A 48 3.23 -12.21 -4.75
C GLY A 48 4.01 -13.20 -5.62
N VAL A 49 4.23 -12.88 -6.90
CA VAL A 49 5.10 -13.68 -7.78
C VAL A 49 6.55 -13.55 -7.34
N TYR A 50 7.05 -12.34 -7.11
CA TYR A 50 8.42 -12.09 -6.65
C TYR A 50 8.76 -12.87 -5.37
N THR A 51 7.86 -12.90 -4.38
CA THR A 51 8.11 -13.60 -3.11
C THR A 51 7.99 -15.11 -3.19
N THR A 52 7.41 -15.65 -4.26
CA THR A 52 7.27 -17.11 -4.48
C THR A 52 8.07 -17.64 -5.66
N ALA A 53 8.92 -16.80 -6.26
CA ALA A 53 9.72 -17.17 -7.40
C ALA A 53 10.65 -18.35 -7.06
N THR A 54 10.40 -19.50 -7.70
CA THR A 54 11.25 -20.70 -7.63
C THR A 54 12.15 -20.84 -8.85
N ASP A 55 11.83 -20.11 -9.90
CA ASP A 55 12.42 -20.14 -11.23
C ASP A 55 12.67 -18.70 -11.72
N LEU A 56 13.54 -18.56 -12.73
CA LEU A 56 13.94 -17.27 -13.29
C LEU A 56 12.92 -16.70 -14.28
N ASN A 57 11.62 -16.88 -14.03
CA ASN A 57 10.60 -16.28 -14.88
C ASN A 57 10.48 -14.76 -14.64
N ASN A 58 10.07 -14.04 -15.68
CA ASN A 58 9.93 -12.58 -15.64
C ASN A 58 8.49 -12.13 -15.35
N LEU A 59 7.63 -13.03 -14.85
CA LEU A 59 6.20 -12.74 -14.72
C LEU A 59 5.92 -11.56 -13.77
N ASP A 60 6.69 -11.41 -12.68
CA ASP A 60 6.55 -10.24 -11.81
C ASP A 60 6.97 -8.94 -12.49
N LEU A 61 8.00 -8.98 -13.34
CA LEU A 61 8.44 -7.84 -14.14
C LEU A 61 7.36 -7.42 -15.14
N ASP A 62 6.71 -8.37 -15.82
CA ASP A 62 5.63 -8.10 -16.79
C ASP A 62 4.42 -7.45 -16.09
N LEU A 63 4.00 -7.98 -14.93
CA LEU A 63 2.92 -7.40 -14.12
C LEU A 63 3.27 -6.00 -13.63
N PHE A 64 4.52 -5.80 -13.23
CA PHE A 64 4.97 -4.51 -12.77
C PHE A 64 5.09 -3.49 -13.91
N GLN A 65 5.48 -3.93 -15.11
CA GLN A 65 5.44 -3.09 -16.31
C GLN A 65 3.99 -2.67 -16.62
N HIS A 66 3.04 -3.59 -16.48
CA HIS A 66 1.63 -3.26 -16.63
C HIS A 66 1.15 -2.28 -15.54
N THR A 67 1.55 -2.48 -14.28
CA THR A 67 1.31 -1.53 -13.18
C THR A 67 1.76 -0.12 -13.54
N LYS A 68 2.97 0.01 -14.11
CA LYS A 68 3.51 1.30 -14.56
C LYS A 68 2.72 1.91 -15.72
N SER A 69 2.26 1.10 -16.67
CA SER A 69 1.46 1.59 -17.79
C SER A 69 0.12 2.21 -17.36
N LEU A 70 -0.41 1.78 -16.21
CA LEU A 70 -1.63 2.31 -15.61
C LEU A 70 -1.40 3.59 -14.78
N LEU A 71 -0.16 3.93 -14.42
CA LEU A 71 0.16 5.14 -13.67
C LEU A 71 0.19 6.36 -14.60
N THR A 72 -0.98 6.94 -14.84
CA THR A 72 -1.13 8.22 -15.55
C THR A 72 -1.16 9.40 -14.58
N PHE A 73 -0.86 10.60 -15.07
CA PHE A 73 -0.94 11.83 -14.26
C PHE A 73 -2.35 12.05 -13.70
N ASP A 74 -3.40 11.87 -14.51
CA ASP A 74 -4.80 12.01 -14.09
C ASP A 74 -5.14 11.16 -12.85
N ILE A 75 -4.61 9.92 -12.79
CA ILE A 75 -4.85 9.02 -11.67
C ILE A 75 -4.10 9.48 -10.41
N LEU A 76 -2.94 10.12 -10.57
CA LEU A 76 -2.16 10.67 -9.47
C LEU A 76 -2.77 11.95 -8.88
N GLU A 77 -3.48 12.74 -9.69
CA GLU A 77 -4.13 13.99 -9.27
C GLU A 77 -5.32 13.75 -8.34
N VAL A 78 -6.12 12.71 -8.58
CA VAL A 78 -7.32 12.44 -7.77
C VAL A 78 -6.96 12.13 -6.32
N GLY A 79 -5.86 11.40 -6.09
CA GLY A 79 -5.41 10.96 -4.77
C GLY A 79 -6.42 10.02 -4.08
N SER A 80 -5.97 8.86 -3.61
CA SER A 80 -6.84 7.97 -2.82
C SER A 80 -6.03 7.11 -1.87
N LEU A 81 -6.67 6.61 -0.81
CA LEU A 81 -6.06 5.65 0.11
C LEU A 81 -5.50 4.44 -0.66
N THR A 82 -6.25 3.95 -1.65
CA THR A 82 -5.86 2.86 -2.55
C THR A 82 -4.63 3.21 -3.38
N MET A 83 -4.52 4.46 -3.86
CA MET A 83 -3.33 4.91 -4.57
C MET A 83 -2.12 5.03 -3.65
N VAL A 84 -2.29 5.50 -2.41
CA VAL A 84 -1.20 5.49 -1.41
C VAL A 84 -0.73 4.06 -1.16
N GLN A 85 -1.65 3.11 -0.95
CA GLN A 85 -1.32 1.69 -0.82
C GLN A 85 -0.51 1.19 -2.03
N ALA A 86 -0.98 1.49 -3.24
CA ALA A 86 -0.32 1.07 -4.46
C ALA A 86 1.09 1.67 -4.57
N LEU A 87 1.25 2.98 -4.39
CA LEU A 87 2.53 3.67 -4.48
C LEU A 87 3.53 3.18 -3.41
N THR A 88 3.07 2.91 -2.19
CA THR A 88 3.90 2.33 -1.13
C THR A 88 4.43 0.95 -1.54
N LEU A 89 3.59 0.09 -2.11
CA LEU A 89 3.99 -1.23 -2.60
C LEU A 89 4.89 -1.15 -3.84
N ILE A 90 4.62 -0.21 -4.77
CA ILE A 90 5.44 0.05 -5.96
C ILE A 90 6.84 0.52 -5.55
N SER A 91 6.93 1.42 -4.56
CA SER A 91 8.19 1.86 -3.99
C SER A 91 8.99 0.66 -3.46
N ASN A 92 8.37 -0.16 -2.62
CA ASN A 92 9.04 -1.32 -2.04
C ASN A 92 9.47 -2.36 -3.08
N TYR A 93 8.61 -2.66 -4.06
CA TYR A 93 8.95 -3.55 -5.18
C TYR A 93 10.18 -3.04 -5.95
N GLN A 94 10.24 -1.73 -6.23
CA GLN A 94 11.40 -1.13 -6.91
C GLN A 94 12.68 -1.21 -6.06
N GLN A 95 12.61 -1.10 -4.73
CA GLN A 95 13.77 -1.34 -3.87
C GLN A 95 14.26 -2.78 -4.00
N LYS A 96 13.33 -3.75 -3.96
CA LYS A 96 13.62 -5.19 -4.10
C LYS A 96 14.17 -5.60 -5.47
N ARG A 97 13.93 -4.78 -6.49
CA ARG A 97 14.46 -4.94 -7.86
C ARG A 97 15.64 -4.01 -8.13
N ASP A 98 16.39 -3.62 -7.10
CA ASP A 98 17.61 -2.81 -7.17
C ASP A 98 17.46 -1.49 -7.95
N LYS A 99 16.28 -0.86 -7.84
CA LYS A 99 15.95 0.45 -8.43
C LYS A 99 15.70 1.50 -7.34
N PRO A 100 16.69 1.82 -6.48
CA PRO A 100 16.50 2.69 -5.31
C PRO A 100 16.12 4.13 -5.67
N ASN A 101 16.54 4.65 -6.83
CA ASN A 101 16.14 5.98 -7.30
C ASN A 101 14.63 6.03 -7.58
N SER A 102 14.13 5.09 -8.39
CA SER A 102 12.70 5.01 -8.68
C SER A 102 11.88 4.74 -7.42
N ALA A 103 12.36 3.85 -6.55
CA ALA A 103 11.69 3.56 -5.30
C ALA A 103 11.51 4.81 -4.42
N TYR A 104 12.55 5.63 -4.31
CA TYR A 104 12.50 6.87 -3.55
C TYR A 104 11.54 7.90 -4.15
N SER A 105 11.50 8.02 -5.49
CA SER A 105 10.50 8.86 -6.15
C SER A 105 9.06 8.42 -5.83
N TYR A 106 8.78 7.11 -5.88
CA TYR A 106 7.46 6.58 -5.53
C TYR A 106 7.14 6.72 -4.04
N SER A 107 8.12 6.56 -3.15
CA SER A 107 7.95 6.81 -1.71
C SER A 107 7.60 8.28 -1.46
N GLY A 108 8.32 9.20 -2.11
CA GLY A 108 8.04 10.64 -2.11
C GLY A 108 6.62 10.99 -2.53
N LEU A 109 6.11 10.32 -3.56
CA LEU A 109 4.75 10.52 -4.05
C LEU A 109 3.72 9.94 -3.06
N ALA A 110 3.95 8.73 -2.55
CA ALA A 110 3.10 8.09 -1.56
C ALA A 110 2.98 8.94 -0.30
N ALA A 111 4.08 9.46 0.22
CA ALA A 111 4.11 10.25 1.45
C ALA A 111 3.40 11.59 1.29
N ARG A 112 3.63 12.32 0.19
CA ARG A 112 2.91 13.58 -0.07
C ARG A 112 1.42 13.36 -0.21
N MET A 113 1.01 12.30 -0.91
CA MET A 113 -0.41 11.94 -1.03
C MET A 113 -1.02 11.50 0.31
N ALA A 114 -0.30 10.69 1.09
CA ALA A 114 -0.73 10.28 2.43
C ALA A 114 -0.91 11.48 3.36
N MET A 115 0.01 12.45 3.33
CA MET A 115 -0.10 13.68 4.10
C MET A 115 -1.27 14.54 3.63
N ALA A 116 -1.45 14.71 2.32
CA ALA A 116 -2.58 15.45 1.76
C ALA A 116 -3.95 14.85 2.13
N LEU A 117 -4.04 13.51 2.24
CA LEU A 117 -5.24 12.80 2.69
C LEU A 117 -5.40 12.76 4.23
N GLY A 118 -4.46 13.34 4.97
CA GLY A 118 -4.48 13.35 6.43
C GLY A 118 -4.20 12.00 7.08
N LEU A 119 -3.51 11.07 6.40
CA LEU A 119 -3.21 9.74 6.95
C LEU A 119 -2.21 9.76 8.11
N HIS A 120 -1.57 10.89 8.37
CA HIS A 120 -0.63 11.10 9.46
C HIS A 120 -1.31 11.59 10.75
N LYS A 121 -2.64 11.69 10.78
CA LYS A 121 -3.44 12.26 11.87
C LYS A 121 -4.70 11.45 12.16
N ASP A 122 -4.97 11.23 13.45
CA ASP A 122 -6.23 10.75 14.03
C ASP A 122 -7.02 11.96 14.55
N PHE A 123 -7.79 12.61 13.68
CA PHE A 123 -8.58 13.77 14.10
C PHE A 123 -9.74 13.38 15.02
N GLN A 124 -9.76 13.94 16.23
CA GLN A 124 -10.91 13.86 17.12
C GLN A 124 -12.14 14.48 16.42
N GLY A 125 -13.22 13.70 16.27
CA GLY A 125 -14.47 14.13 15.62
C GLY A 125 -14.69 13.62 14.19
N TRP A 126 -13.70 12.96 13.57
CA TRP A 126 -13.92 12.28 12.30
C TRP A 126 -14.82 11.06 12.48
N LYS A 127 -15.99 11.06 11.82
CA LYS A 127 -16.91 9.91 11.78
C LYS A 127 -16.45 8.86 10.76
N ILE A 128 -15.21 8.39 10.90
CA ILE A 128 -14.64 7.34 10.06
C ILE A 128 -14.91 5.98 10.70
N PRO A 129 -15.41 4.98 9.95
CA PRO A 129 -15.61 3.64 10.46
C PRO A 129 -14.31 3.06 11.07
N PRO A 130 -14.38 2.28 12.16
CA PRO A 130 -13.19 1.75 12.84
C PRO A 130 -12.22 1.01 11.90
N LEU A 131 -12.75 0.17 11.00
CA LEU A 131 -11.94 -0.53 10.00
C LEU A 131 -11.21 0.45 9.06
N SER A 132 -11.93 1.45 8.56
CA SER A 132 -11.34 2.45 7.66
C SER A 132 -10.22 3.23 8.34
N MET A 133 -10.37 3.54 9.63
CA MET A 133 -9.33 4.20 10.41
C MET A 133 -8.12 3.28 10.62
N GLU A 134 -8.37 2.02 10.96
CA GLU A 134 -7.31 1.02 11.14
C GLU A 134 -6.49 0.84 9.85
N ILE A 135 -7.14 0.77 8.68
CA ILE A 135 -6.42 0.71 7.39
C ILE A 135 -5.56 1.95 7.17
N ARG A 136 -6.07 3.15 7.51
CA ARG A 136 -5.29 4.41 7.40
C ARG A 136 -4.03 4.37 8.27
N ARG A 137 -4.15 3.88 9.52
CA ARG A 137 -3.01 3.68 10.44
C ARG A 137 -2.00 2.72 9.86
N ARG A 138 -2.44 1.54 9.40
CA ARG A 138 -1.56 0.53 8.78
C ARG A 138 -0.82 1.08 7.56
N VAL A 139 -1.50 1.86 6.72
CA VAL A 139 -0.91 2.51 5.54
C VAL A 139 0.18 3.49 5.94
N TRP A 140 -0.10 4.39 6.87
CA TRP A 140 0.87 5.38 7.33
C TRP A 140 2.12 4.70 7.91
N TRP A 141 1.93 3.81 8.89
CA TRP A 141 3.06 3.17 9.57
C TRP A 141 3.86 2.24 8.67
N THR A 142 3.22 1.54 7.71
CA THR A 142 3.96 0.74 6.71
C THR A 142 4.83 1.63 5.83
N LEU A 143 4.29 2.76 5.37
CA LEU A 143 5.05 3.71 4.56
C LEU A 143 6.25 4.29 5.36
N SER A 144 6.04 4.67 6.61
CA SER A 144 7.13 5.15 7.49
C SER A 144 8.21 4.09 7.73
N ILE A 145 7.83 2.82 7.92
CA ILE A 145 8.79 1.71 8.06
C ILE A 145 9.65 1.55 6.80
N PHE A 146 9.03 1.60 5.61
CA PHE A 146 9.77 1.52 4.35
C PHE A 146 10.69 2.72 4.13
N ASP A 147 10.25 3.91 4.51
CA ASP A 147 11.05 5.12 4.42
C ASP A 147 12.27 5.07 5.34
N ILE A 148 12.08 4.70 6.61
CA ILE A 148 13.17 4.51 7.58
C ILE A 148 14.15 3.44 7.08
N GLY A 149 13.65 2.30 6.60
CA GLY A 149 14.49 1.25 6.03
C GLY A 149 15.34 1.77 4.86
N ALA A 150 14.74 2.51 3.93
CA ALA A 150 15.45 3.11 2.81
C ALA A 150 16.48 4.16 3.25
N THR A 151 16.15 5.00 4.24
CA THR A 151 17.10 5.96 4.84
C THR A 151 18.30 5.26 5.45
N ILE A 152 18.08 4.20 6.22
CA ILE A 152 19.17 3.43 6.85
C ILE A 152 20.05 2.78 5.78
N THR A 153 19.45 2.17 4.76
CA THR A 153 20.19 1.44 3.71
C THR A 153 20.94 2.37 2.75
N PHE A 154 20.34 3.50 2.37
CA PHE A 154 20.86 4.36 1.31
C PHE A 154 21.36 5.73 1.79
N GLY A 155 21.29 6.03 3.09
CA GLY A 155 21.73 7.30 3.67
C GLY A 155 20.89 8.52 3.25
N ARG A 156 19.68 8.30 2.73
CA ARG A 156 18.83 9.39 2.22
C ARG A 156 18.03 10.05 3.34
N PRO A 157 17.75 11.36 3.25
CA PRO A 157 16.80 12.00 4.16
C PRO A 157 15.45 11.29 4.15
N GLN A 158 14.80 11.27 5.31
CA GLN A 158 13.47 10.69 5.44
C GLN A 158 12.45 11.52 4.67
N VAL A 159 11.51 10.83 4.04
CA VAL A 159 10.38 11.42 3.33
C VAL A 159 9.22 11.67 4.29
N CYS A 160 8.98 10.76 5.24
CA CYS A 160 7.94 10.90 6.26
C CYS A 160 8.46 11.75 7.42
N PRO A 161 7.77 12.84 7.80
CA PRO A 161 8.16 13.64 8.94
C PRO A 161 7.93 12.89 10.26
N PHE A 162 8.69 13.22 11.29
CA PHE A 162 8.38 12.86 12.69
C PHE A 162 7.50 13.91 13.36
N ASP A 163 7.78 15.19 13.12
CA ASP A 163 7.01 16.28 13.66
C ASP A 163 5.64 16.40 12.97
N GLY A 164 4.60 16.66 13.76
CA GLY A 164 3.24 16.83 13.25
C GLY A 164 2.51 15.53 12.88
N VAL A 165 3.09 14.37 13.23
CA VAL A 165 2.44 13.07 13.17
C VAL A 165 1.65 12.84 14.45
N ASP A 166 0.34 12.71 14.31
CA ASP A 166 -0.61 12.52 15.42
C ASP A 166 -1.57 11.37 15.07
N ILE A 167 -1.03 10.22 14.69
CA ILE A 167 -1.80 9.02 14.38
C ILE A 167 -1.41 7.89 15.31
N SER A 168 -2.41 7.20 15.85
CA SER A 168 -2.18 6.07 16.74
C SER A 168 -1.50 4.90 16.02
N LEU A 169 -0.80 4.07 16.77
CA LEU A 169 -0.28 2.80 16.24
C LEU A 169 -1.43 1.87 15.80
N PRO A 170 -1.20 0.98 14.82
CA PRO A 170 -2.20 0.00 14.39
C PRO A 170 -2.59 -0.92 15.55
N MET A 171 -3.85 -1.33 15.61
CA MET A 171 -4.32 -2.23 16.66
C MET A 171 -3.93 -3.68 16.35
N ASN A 172 -3.61 -4.45 17.39
CA ASN A 172 -3.38 -5.88 17.29
C ASN A 172 -4.72 -6.65 17.23
N VAL A 173 -5.44 -6.50 16.12
CA VAL A 173 -6.73 -7.13 15.87
C VAL A 173 -6.70 -7.98 14.60
N HIS A 174 -7.37 -9.13 14.63
CA HIS A 174 -7.47 -10.01 13.48
C HIS A 174 -8.47 -9.47 12.45
N ASP A 175 -8.06 -9.40 11.19
CA ASP A 175 -8.92 -8.95 10.07
C ASP A 175 -10.23 -9.76 9.93
N LYS A 176 -10.23 -11.04 10.34
CA LYS A 176 -11.43 -11.90 10.31
C LYS A 176 -12.52 -11.50 11.31
N VAL A 177 -12.17 -10.79 12.38
CA VAL A 177 -13.11 -10.40 13.44
C VAL A 177 -13.96 -9.18 13.03
N THR A 178 -13.55 -8.44 11.99
CA THR A 178 -14.12 -7.13 11.66
C THR A 178 -15.31 -7.18 10.70
N LEU A 179 -15.70 -8.34 10.18
CA LEU A 179 -16.87 -8.46 9.28
C LEU A 179 -18.20 -8.14 9.98
N SER A 180 -18.29 -8.34 11.30
CA SER A 180 -19.50 -8.06 12.09
C SER A 180 -19.71 -6.57 12.40
N GLN A 181 -18.85 -5.69 11.90
CA GLN A 181 -18.97 -4.23 12.05
C GLN A 181 -19.25 -3.52 10.71
N ILE A 182 -19.50 -4.29 9.64
CA ILE A 182 -19.71 -3.79 8.27
C ILE A 182 -21.16 -4.03 7.79
N LEU A 183 -21.99 -4.70 8.61
CA LEU A 183 -23.44 -4.77 8.47
C LEU A 183 -24.10 -4.15 9.70
#